data_AF-A0A6H5K448-F1
#
_entry.id   AF-A0A6H5K448-F1
#
_cell.length_a   1.000
_cell.length_b   1.000
_cell.length_c   1.000
_cell.angle_alpha   90.00
_cell.angle_beta   90.00
_cell.angle_gamma   90.00
#
_symmetry.space_group_name_H-M   'P 1'
#
loop_
_entity.id
_entity.type
_entity.pdbx_description
1 polymer ?
#
loop_
_entity_poly.entity_id
_entity_poly.type
_entity_poly.pdbx_seq_one_letter_code
_entity_poly.pdbx_strand_id
1 'polypeptide(L)'
;MMQHPWRCKVVPMVVVLLAPVCHGDLELDREALIALYNATGGPDWTYNDGWATGDSDMASWYGLTINETTSFVSSISLTKNNLEGRSYMVS
;
A
#
# COMPACT_ATOMS: atom_id res chain seq x y z
N MET A 1 -22.47 15.25 -5.29
CA MET A 1 -22.45 14.02 -4.46
C MET A 1 -21.24 13.21 -4.90
N MET A 2 -20.07 13.57 -4.35
CA MET A 2 -18.78 13.01 -4.76
C MET A 2 -18.54 11.71 -3.99
N GLN A 3 -18.34 10.62 -4.71
CA GLN A 3 -17.94 9.34 -4.12
C GLN A 3 -16.43 9.34 -3.97
N HIS A 4 -15.96 9.20 -2.72
CA HIS A 4 -14.54 8.97 -2.42
C HIS A 4 -14.27 7.45 -2.41
N PRO A 5 -13.09 6.98 -2.84
CA PRO A 5 -12.88 5.61 -3.29
C PRO A 5 -12.61 4.56 -2.20
N TRP A 6 -12.66 4.91 -0.92
CA TRP A 6 -12.31 3.99 0.17
C TRP A 6 -13.49 3.10 0.56
N ARG A 7 -13.73 2.06 -0.23
CA ARG A 7 -14.68 0.98 0.09
C ARG A 7 -13.99 -0.07 0.97
N CYS A 8 -14.04 0.08 2.29
CA CYS A 8 -13.94 -1.07 3.19
C CYS A 8 -15.07 -2.04 2.83
N LYS A 9 -14.72 -3.24 2.34
CA LYS A 9 -15.72 -4.24 1.93
C LYS A 9 -16.50 -4.71 3.17
N VAL A 10 -17.77 -4.33 3.21
CA VAL A 10 -18.77 -4.79 4.17
C VAL A 10 -18.86 -6.33 4.09
N VAL A 11 -18.36 -7.01 5.12
CA VAL A 11 -18.61 -8.45 5.31
C VAL A 11 -19.99 -8.60 5.96
N PRO A 12 -20.87 -9.50 5.49
CA PRO A 12 -22.25 -9.55 5.95
C PRO A 12 -22.32 -9.87 7.43
N MET A 13 -22.96 -8.93 8.11
CA MET A 13 -23.20 -8.84 9.54
C MET A 13 -23.97 -10.05 10.09
N VAL A 14 -23.41 -10.74 11.09
CA VAL A 14 -24.22 -11.30 12.17
C VAL A 14 -23.51 -11.06 13.50
N VAL A 15 -23.94 -9.98 14.15
CA VAL A 15 -23.90 -9.74 15.61
C VAL A 15 -22.51 -9.48 16.20
N VAL A 16 -22.12 -8.21 16.34
CA VAL A 16 -21.97 -7.49 17.63
C VAL A 16 -21.69 -6.02 17.29
N LEU A 17 -22.37 -5.13 18.01
CA LEU A 17 -22.31 -3.68 17.89
C LEU A 17 -20.94 -3.14 18.34
N LEU A 18 -20.53 -2.03 17.70
CA LEU A 18 -19.39 -1.14 17.97
C LEU A 18 -18.15 -1.39 17.10
N ALA A 19 -18.04 -0.51 16.10
CA ALA A 19 -16.95 -0.33 15.15
C ALA A 19 -16.73 -1.49 14.15
N PRO A 20 -16.66 -1.19 12.82
CA PRO A 20 -15.96 -2.11 11.93
C PRO A 20 -14.54 -2.20 12.47
N VAL A 21 -14.12 -3.40 12.89
CA VAL A 21 -12.73 -3.61 13.25
C VAL A 21 -11.94 -3.39 11.97
N CYS A 22 -11.27 -2.25 11.88
CA CYS A 22 -10.10 -2.08 11.04
C CYS A 22 -9.02 -2.99 11.64
N HIS A 23 -9.15 -4.29 11.35
CA HIS A 23 -8.02 -5.20 11.43
C HIS A 23 -6.96 -4.64 10.49
N GLY A 24 -5.71 -4.74 10.88
CA GLY A 24 -4.64 -4.19 10.07
C GLY A 24 -4.71 -4.66 8.64
N ASP A 25 -5.03 -3.72 7.76
CA ASP A 25 -5.40 -4.06 6.41
C ASP A 25 -4.13 -3.91 5.58
N LEU A 26 -3.29 -4.95 5.63
CA LEU A 26 -2.13 -5.09 4.74
C LEU A 26 -2.52 -4.83 3.28
N GLU A 27 -3.77 -5.07 2.90
CA GLU A 27 -4.29 -4.76 1.57
C GLU A 27 -4.37 -3.24 1.32
N LEU A 28 -4.86 -2.44 2.27
CA LEU A 28 -4.79 -0.97 2.17
C LEU A 28 -3.35 -0.45 2.14
N ASP A 29 -2.46 -1.00 2.97
CA ASP A 29 -1.03 -0.65 2.94
C ASP A 29 -0.43 -0.99 1.56
N ARG A 30 -0.79 -2.16 1.01
CA ARG A 30 -0.38 -2.61 -0.33
C ARG A 30 -0.83 -1.65 -1.40
N GLU A 31 -2.11 -1.27 -1.41
CA GLU A 31 -2.67 -0.34 -2.39
C GLU A 31 -1.98 1.03 -2.34
N ALA A 32 -1.77 1.57 -1.12
CA ALA A 32 -1.09 2.84 -0.94
C ALA A 32 0.36 2.81 -1.44
N LEU A 33 1.08 1.72 -1.17
CA LEU A 33 2.45 1.54 -1.62
C LEU A 33 2.55 1.30 -3.13
N ILE A 34 1.62 0.55 -3.73
CA ILE A 34 1.53 0.43 -5.20
C ILE A 34 1.25 1.79 -5.84
N ALA A 35 0.40 2.62 -5.23
CA ALA A 35 0.16 3.98 -5.71
C ALA A 35 1.43 4.83 -5.65
N LEU A 36 2.21 4.74 -4.57
CA LEU A 36 3.53 5.38 -4.46
C LEU A 36 4.49 4.91 -5.56
N TYR A 37 4.59 3.59 -5.77
CA TYR A 37 5.41 2.98 -6.81
C TYR A 37 5.06 3.52 -8.20
N ASN A 38 3.77 3.52 -8.55
CA ASN A 38 3.30 4.03 -9.84
C ASN A 38 3.50 5.54 -10.00
N ALA A 39 3.37 6.32 -8.91
CA ALA A 39 3.48 7.78 -8.94
C ALA A 39 4.93 8.28 -9.05
N THR A 40 5.90 7.45 -8.67
CA THR A 40 7.31 7.85 -8.57
C THR A 40 8.24 7.13 -9.56
N GLY A 41 7.67 6.60 -10.65
CA GLY A 41 8.44 5.94 -11.70
C GLY A 41 8.98 4.57 -11.30
N GLY A 42 8.19 3.77 -10.57
CA GLY A 42 8.57 2.45 -10.03
C GLY A 42 9.48 1.55 -10.88
N PRO A 43 9.21 1.37 -12.19
CA PRO A 43 10.08 0.58 -13.06
C PRO A 43 11.52 1.12 -13.19
N ASP A 44 11.71 2.43 -13.00
CA ASP A 44 12.98 3.15 -13.12
C ASP A 44 13.70 3.34 -11.76
N TRP A 45 13.14 2.79 -10.67
CA TRP A 45 13.82 2.77 -9.38
C TRP A 45 15.08 1.91 -9.44
N THR A 46 16.13 2.33 -8.71
CA THR A 46 17.40 1.58 -8.64
C THR A 46 17.22 0.18 -8.06
N TYR A 47 16.34 0.05 -7.07
CA TYR A 47 16.00 -1.16 -6.33
C TYR A 47 14.47 -1.27 -6.27
N ASN A 48 13.89 -2.08 -7.16
CA ASN A 48 12.45 -2.35 -7.22
C ASN A 48 12.10 -3.82 -6.99
N ASP A 49 13.04 -4.60 -6.43
CA ASP A 49 12.85 -6.03 -6.22
C ASP A 49 11.56 -6.29 -5.42
N GLY A 50 10.73 -7.20 -5.94
CA GLY A 50 9.46 -7.60 -5.36
C GLY A 50 8.29 -6.64 -5.59
N TRP A 51 8.53 -5.35 -5.84
CA TRP A 51 7.47 -4.35 -5.95
C TRP A 51 6.48 -4.62 -7.08
N ALA A 52 5.17 -4.45 -6.79
CA ALA A 52 4.07 -4.54 -7.75
C ALA A 52 4.00 -5.84 -8.59
N THR A 53 4.70 -6.90 -8.18
CA THR A 53 4.53 -8.23 -8.80
C THR A 53 3.28 -8.89 -8.21
N GLY A 54 2.41 -9.40 -9.08
CA GLY A 54 1.04 -9.80 -8.71
C GLY A 54 0.95 -10.84 -7.59
N ASP A 55 1.99 -11.65 -7.43
CA ASP A 55 2.05 -12.78 -6.50
C ASP A 55 3.08 -12.59 -5.37
N SER A 56 3.81 -11.46 -5.30
CA SER A 56 4.80 -11.26 -4.25
C SER A 56 4.16 -10.81 -2.94
N ASP A 57 4.57 -11.47 -1.87
CA ASP A 57 4.36 -10.99 -0.52
C ASP A 57 5.08 -9.64 -0.36
N MET A 58 4.39 -8.66 0.24
CA MET A 58 4.98 -7.36 0.59
C MET A 58 6.23 -7.51 1.47
N ALA A 59 6.33 -8.59 2.25
CA ALA A 59 7.53 -8.91 3.02
C ALA A 59 8.79 -9.06 2.16
N SER A 60 8.63 -9.35 0.85
CA SER A 60 9.73 -9.49 -0.10
C SER A 60 10.11 -8.19 -0.81
N TRP A 61 9.38 -7.09 -0.56
CA TRP A 61 9.64 -5.82 -1.25
C TRP A 61 10.88 -5.14 -0.70
N TYR A 62 11.73 -4.66 -1.60
CA TYR A 62 12.94 -3.95 -1.22
C TYR A 62 12.62 -2.76 -0.31
N GLY A 63 13.30 -2.69 0.84
CA GLY A 63 13.22 -1.57 1.77
C GLY A 63 11.95 -1.53 2.63
N LEU A 64 11.05 -2.51 2.53
CA LEU A 64 9.85 -2.60 3.37
C LEU A 64 10.11 -3.45 4.61
N THR A 65 9.54 -3.07 5.75
CA THR A 65 9.54 -3.90 6.96
C THR A 65 8.12 -4.03 7.49
N ILE A 66 7.62 -5.26 7.55
CA ILE A 66 6.33 -5.59 8.14
C ILE A 66 6.54 -5.95 9.60
N ASN A 67 5.65 -5.47 10.47
CA ASN A 67 5.57 -5.96 11.84
C ASN A 67 4.76 -7.26 11.83
N GLU A 68 5.45 -8.38 12.02
CA GLU A 68 4.87 -9.73 12.06
C GLU A 68 3.82 -9.92 13.15
N THR A 69 3.87 -9.13 14.24
CA THR A 69 2.93 -9.25 15.36
C THR A 69 1.61 -8.54 15.08
N THR A 70 1.65 -7.43 14.34
CA THR A 70 0.46 -6.62 14.05
C THR A 70 -0.04 -6.80 12.62
N SER A 71 0.76 -7.44 11.75
CA SER A 71 0.52 -7.54 10.30
C SER A 71 0.28 -6.16 9.68
N PHE A 72 1.22 -5.23 9.89
CA PHE A 72 1.19 -3.88 9.28
C PHE A 72 2.58 -3.50 8.79
N VAL A 73 2.65 -2.58 7.83
CA VAL A 73 3.92 -1.95 7.47
C VAL A 73 4.42 -1.10 8.63
N SER A 74 5.61 -1.42 9.14
CA SER A 74 6.24 -0.71 10.25
C SER A 74 7.26 0.34 9.79
N SER A 75 7.90 0.11 8.64
CA SER A 75 8.78 1.10 8.03
C SER A 75 8.99 0.84 6.55
N ILE A 76 9.41 1.89 5.85
CA ILE A 76 9.83 1.87 4.46
C ILE A 76 11.09 2.72 4.27
N SER A 77 12.09 2.19 3.57
CA SER A 77 13.33 2.89 3.23
C SER A 77 13.60 2.80 1.73
N LEU A 78 13.41 3.93 1.04
CA LEU A 78 13.66 4.08 -0.40
C LEU A 78 14.79 5.09 -0.65
N THR A 79 15.72 5.19 0.29
CA THR A 79 16.82 6.17 0.23
C THR A 79 17.70 5.90 -0.98
N LYS A 80 18.00 6.94 -1.77
CA LYS A 80 18.79 6.85 -3.01
C LYS A 80 18.19 5.89 -4.06
N ASN A 81 16.87 5.72 -4.07
CA ASN A 81 16.19 4.78 -4.95
C ASN A 81 15.64 5.38 -6.25
N ASN A 82 16.16 6.53 -6.68
CA ASN A 82 15.74 7.20 -7.93
C ASN A 82 14.22 7.48 -8.01
N LEU A 83 13.61 7.93 -6.92
CA LEU A 83 12.18 8.26 -6.89
C LEU A 83 11.92 9.55 -7.66
N GLU A 84 11.19 9.47 -8.78
CA GLU A 84 10.84 10.62 -9.62
C GLU A 84 9.34 10.86 -9.63
N GLY A 85 8.88 11.88 -8.91
CA GLY A 85 7.46 12.21 -8.84
C GLY A 85 6.90 12.71 -10.16
N ARG A 86 5.73 12.19 -10.56
CA ARG A 86 4.93 12.79 -11.65
C ARG A 86 4.01 13.87 -11.11
N SER A 87 4.19 15.11 -11.58
CA SER A 87 3.20 16.16 -11.40
C SER A 87 2.12 16.02 -12.46
N TYR A 88 0.94 15.54 -12.07
CA TYR A 88 -0.24 15.69 -12.92
C TYR A 88 -0.64 17.17 -12.86
N MET A 89 -0.18 17.97 -13.82
CA MET A 89 -0.79 19.27 -14.06
C MET A 89 -2.22 19.01 -14.55
N VAL A 90 -3.20 19.28 -13.70
CA VAL A 90 -4.60 19.33 -14.11
C VAL A 90 -4.78 20.68 -14.82
N SER A 91 -4.73 20.65 -16.15
CA SER A 91 -5.07 21.77 -17.03
C SER A 91 -6.58 22.02 -17.06
#